data_AF-X1B4A9-F1
#
_entry.id   AF-X1B4A9-F1
#
_cell.length_a   1.000
_cell.length_b   1.000
_cell.length_c   1.000
_cell.angle_alpha   90.00
_cell.angle_beta   90.00
_cell.angle_gamma   90.00
#
_symmetry.space_group_name_H-M   'P 1'
#
loop_
_entity.id
_entity.type
_entity.pdbx_description
1 polymer ?
#
loop_
_entity_poly.entity_id
_entity_poly.type
_entity_poly.pdbx_seq_one_letter_code
_entity_poly.pdbx_strand_id
1 'polypeptide(L)'
;MGSNVLDLFSGTGSLGIESLSRNCNLVYFVDKSLQSINLIKYNTECLKDDSKKYKIIRSDVFEFLKFYEGLKWEIKSSLSRKFTDITQIVKDIFRNCAKKLATKVSLATSP
;
A
#
# COMPACT_ATOMS: atom_id res chain seq x y z
N MET A 1 12.53 -5.15 13.80
CA MET A 1 11.39 -6.04 14.15
C MET A 1 10.40 -6.02 13.00
N GLY A 2 9.82 -7.18 12.67
CA GLY A 2 8.95 -7.35 11.50
C GLY A 2 7.73 -6.45 11.56
N SER A 3 7.51 -5.69 10.48
CA SER A 3 6.36 -4.81 10.30
C SER A 3 5.25 -5.52 9.52
N ASN A 4 4.01 -5.05 9.66
CA ASN A 4 2.95 -5.35 8.71
C ASN A 4 2.97 -4.26 7.63
N VAL A 5 2.84 -4.65 6.37
CA VAL A 5 2.91 -3.74 5.21
C VAL A 5 1.58 -3.76 4.47
N LEU A 6 1.14 -2.58 4.05
CA LEU A 6 -0.02 -2.39 3.20
C LEU A 6 0.45 -1.77 1.88
N ASP A 7 0.49 -2.58 0.84
CA ASP A 7 0.87 -2.19 -0.52
C ASP A 7 -0.40 -1.81 -1.29
N LEU A 8 -0.72 -0.51 -1.33
CA LEU A 8 -1.93 0.01 -1.98
C LEU A 8 -1.64 0.39 -3.43
N PHE A 9 -2.63 0.16 -4.31
CA PHE A 9 -2.45 0.33 -5.75
C PHE A 9 -1.26 -0.51 -6.24
N SER A 10 -1.20 -1.76 -5.78
CA SER A 10 0.04 -2.53 -5.75
C SER A 10 0.69 -2.73 -7.11
N GLY A 11 -0.06 -2.67 -8.22
CA GLY A 11 0.49 -2.83 -9.56
C GLY A 11 1.19 -4.17 -9.72
N THR A 12 2.52 -4.14 -9.77
CA THR A 12 3.39 -5.34 -9.88
C THR A 12 3.64 -6.04 -8.54
N GLY A 13 3.36 -5.39 -7.41
CA GLY A 13 3.65 -5.88 -6.06
C GLY A 13 5.10 -5.71 -5.61
N SER A 14 5.90 -4.88 -6.29
CA SER A 14 7.34 -4.76 -5.99
C SER A 14 7.62 -4.31 -4.55
N LEU A 15 6.85 -3.36 -4.01
CA LEU A 15 7.02 -2.85 -2.65
C LEU A 15 6.74 -3.94 -1.61
N GLY A 16 5.62 -4.64 -1.75
CA GLY A 16 5.28 -5.73 -0.85
C GLY A 16 6.28 -6.89 -0.93
N ILE A 17 6.76 -7.24 -2.13
CA ILE A 17 7.78 -8.30 -2.30
C ILE A 17 9.11 -7.89 -1.65
N GLU A 18 9.58 -6.65 -1.85
CA GLU A 18 10.78 -6.16 -1.17
C GLU A 18 10.64 -6.21 0.35
N SER A 19 9.44 -5.92 0.85
CA SER A 19 9.12 -6.00 2.28
C SER A 19 9.20 -7.44 2.81
N LEU A 20 8.70 -8.42 2.05
CA LEU A 20 8.82 -9.84 2.36
C LEU A 20 10.29 -10.26 2.45
N SER A 21 11.13 -9.82 1.51
CA SER A 21 12.58 -10.07 1.53
C SER A 21 13.31 -9.47 2.73
N ARG A 22 12.71 -8.47 3.39
CA ARG A 22 13.23 -7.82 4.61
C ARG A 22 12.60 -8.40 5.89
N ASN A 23 12.01 -9.59 5.82
CA ASN A 23 11.37 -10.30 6.93
C ASN A 23 10.24 -9.49 7.60
N CYS A 24 9.41 -8.81 6.81
CA CYS A 24 8.13 -8.30 7.33
C CYS A 24 7.24 -9.46 7.78
N ASN A 25 6.32 -9.20 8.72
CA ASN A 25 5.43 -10.25 9.24
C ASN A 25 4.31 -10.60 8.26
N LEU A 26 3.72 -9.59 7.63
CA LEU A 26 2.56 -9.74 6.76
C LEU A 26 2.47 -8.59 5.75
N VAL A 27 2.16 -8.92 4.51
CA VAL A 27 1.87 -7.94 3.44
C VAL A 27 0.44 -8.05 2.95
N TYR A 28 -0.24 -6.93 2.81
CA TYR A 28 -1.51 -6.83 2.10
C TYR A 28 -1.30 -6.12 0.77
N PHE A 29 -1.49 -6.84 -0.33
CA PHE A 29 -1.53 -6.26 -1.67
C PHE A 29 -2.99 -5.91 -2.01
N VAL A 30 -3.27 -4.65 -2.31
CA VAL A 30 -4.61 -4.16 -2.66
C VAL A 30 -4.58 -3.44 -4.00
N ASP A 31 -5.29 -3.98 -4.98
CA ASP A 31 -5.48 -3.36 -6.30
C ASP A 31 -6.83 -3.75 -6.89
N LYS A 32 -7.46 -2.88 -7.67
CA LYS A 32 -8.73 -3.18 -8.36
C LYS A 32 -8.52 -3.91 -9.68
N SER A 33 -7.37 -3.71 -10.32
CA SER A 33 -7.06 -4.22 -11.65
C SER A 33 -6.79 -5.72 -11.61
N LEU A 34 -7.55 -6.49 -12.39
CA LEU A 34 -7.30 -7.93 -12.52
C LEU A 34 -5.89 -8.22 -13.05
N GLN A 35 -5.35 -7.35 -13.91
CA GLN A 35 -3.98 -7.48 -14.43
C GLN A 35 -2.96 -7.38 -13.29
N SER A 36 -3.09 -6.38 -12.41
CA SER A 36 -2.24 -6.26 -11.23
C SER A 36 -2.33 -7.49 -10.34
N ILE A 37 -3.54 -7.97 -10.05
CA ILE A 37 -3.75 -9.16 -9.23
C ILE A 37 -3.06 -10.39 -9.81
N ASN A 38 -3.17 -10.61 -11.13
CA ASN A 38 -2.51 -11.72 -11.79
C ASN A 38 -0.99 -11.59 -11.75
N LEU A 39 -0.46 -10.39 -11.95
CA LEU A 39 0.97 -10.13 -11.91
C LEU A 39 1.55 -10.33 -10.50
N ILE A 40 0.84 -9.88 -9.45
CA ILE A 40 1.23 -10.11 -8.06
C ILE A 40 1.22 -11.61 -7.75
N LYS A 41 0.20 -12.35 -8.19
CA LYS A 41 0.18 -13.82 -8.03
C LYS A 41 1.37 -14.49 -8.69
N TYR A 42 1.69 -14.10 -9.92
CA TYR A 42 2.86 -14.61 -10.65
C TYR A 42 4.17 -14.27 -9.92
N ASN A 43 4.36 -13.02 -9.52
CA ASN A 43 5.59 -12.57 -8.85
C ASN A 43 5.76 -13.17 -7.44
N THR A 44 4.66 -13.48 -6.76
CA THR A 44 4.67 -14.14 -5.44
C THR A 44 4.69 -15.66 -5.55
N GLU A 45 4.68 -16.23 -6.76
CA GLU A 45 4.65 -17.67 -6.98
C GLU A 45 5.89 -18.38 -6.43
N CYS A 46 7.04 -17.72 -6.49
CA CYS A 46 8.30 -18.22 -5.91
C CYS A 46 8.34 -18.13 -4.37
N LEU A 47 7.32 -17.53 -3.74
CA LEU A 47 7.23 -17.31 -2.29
C LEU A 47 6.16 -18.22 -1.64
N LYS A 48 5.75 -19.32 -2.31
CA LYS A 48 4.65 -20.20 -1.88
C LYS A 48 4.77 -20.75 -0.46
N ASP A 49 5.99 -21.05 0.00
CA ASP A 49 6.23 -21.54 1.36
C ASP A 49 5.93 -20.47 2.43
N ASP A 50 5.91 -19.21 2.02
CA ASP A 50 5.57 -18.03 2.81
C ASP A 50 4.15 -17.51 2.54
N SER A 51 3.25 -18.33 1.98
CA SER A 51 1.86 -17.94 1.68
C SER A 51 1.07 -17.38 2.87
N LYS A 52 1.48 -17.66 4.11
CA LYS A 52 0.89 -17.08 5.33
C LYS A 52 1.35 -15.63 5.59
N LYS A 53 2.43 -15.18 4.96
CA LYS A 53 3.04 -13.85 5.12
C LYS A 53 2.49 -12.81 4.14
N TYR A 54 1.52 -13.16 3.28
CA TYR A 54 0.89 -12.15 2.44
C TYR A 54 -0.57 -12.47 2.08
N LYS A 55 -1.31 -11.43 1.69
CA LYS A 55 -2.69 -11.51 1.19
C LYS A 55 -2.83 -10.64 -0.04
N ILE A 56 -3.50 -11.16 -1.05
CA ILE A 56 -3.78 -10.44 -2.30
C ILE A 56 -5.28 -10.16 -2.34
N ILE A 57 -5.65 -8.89 -2.39
CA ILE A 57 -7.03 -8.41 -2.31
C ILE A 57 -7.36 -7.63 -3.56
N ARG A 58 -8.37 -8.10 -4.30
CA ARG A 58 -8.92 -7.38 -5.44
C ARG A 58 -10.02 -6.43 -4.98
N SER A 59 -9.73 -5.15 -4.86
CA SER A 59 -10.69 -4.13 -4.40
C SER A 59 -10.24 -2.73 -4.81
N ASP A 60 -11.18 -1.79 -4.91
CA ASP A 60 -10.82 -0.38 -4.93
C ASP A 60 -10.18 -0.01 -3.59
N VAL A 61 -9.03 0.68 -3.63
CA VAL A 61 -8.26 1.00 -2.44
C VAL A 61 -9.05 1.88 -1.47
N PHE A 62 -9.86 2.82 -1.96
CA PHE A 62 -10.61 3.72 -1.10
C PHE A 62 -11.79 3.00 -0.45
N GLU A 63 -12.43 2.07 -1.17
CA GLU A 63 -13.43 1.18 -0.58
C GLU A 63 -12.81 0.27 0.48
N PHE A 64 -11.68 -0.37 0.17
CA PHE A 64 -10.93 -1.20 1.12
C PHE A 64 -10.60 -0.43 2.40
N LEU A 65 -10.11 0.82 2.30
CA LEU A 65 -9.75 1.63 3.46
C LEU A 65 -10.96 1.99 4.35
N LYS A 66 -12.16 2.16 3.78
CA LYS A 66 -13.40 2.37 4.59
C LYS A 66 -13.70 1.18 5.49
N PHE A 67 -13.46 -0.04 5.02
CA PHE A 67 -13.60 -1.25 5.84
C PHE A 67 -12.43 -1.41 6.83
N TYR A 68 -11.24 -0.94 6.44
CA TYR A 68 -10.01 -1.10 7.23
C TYR A 68 -9.92 -0.17 8.44
N GLU A 69 -10.60 0.98 8.44
CA GLU A 69 -10.72 1.89 9.61
C GLU A 69 -11.34 1.19 10.85
N GLY A 70 -12.03 0.05 10.69
CA GLY A 70 -12.56 -0.77 11.79
C GLY A 70 -11.57 -1.74 12.44
N LEU A 71 -10.37 -1.93 11.88
CA LEU A 71 -9.36 -2.87 12.38
C LEU A 71 -8.25 -2.10 13.13
N LYS A 72 -8.21 -2.21 14.47
CA LYS A 72 -7.13 -1.66 15.30
C LYS A 72 -5.85 -2.50 15.12
N TRP A 73 -4.88 -1.98 14.39
CA TRP A 73 -3.53 -2.56 14.34
C TRP A 73 -2.65 -1.88 15.40
N GLU A 74 -1.98 -2.66 16.26
CA GLU A 74 -0.95 -2.14 17.17
C GLU A 74 0.26 -1.66 16.36
N ILE A 75 0.33 -0.36 16.10
CA ILE A 75 1.54 0.29 15.59
C ILE A 75 2.39 0.67 16.80
N LYS A 76 3.35 -0.19 17.20
CA LYS A 76 4.42 0.19 18.12
C LYS A 76 5.49 0.98 17.34
N SER A 77 5.30 2.30 17.21
CA SER A 77 6.38 3.20 16.80
C SER A 77 7.04 3.79 18.05
N SER A 78 8.30 3.46 18.29
CA SER A 78 9.16 4.14 19.28
C SER A 78 9.56 5.57 18.85
N LEU A 79 9.05 6.06 17.72
CA LEU A 79 9.00 7.50 17.45
C LEU A 79 7.66 8.07 17.89
N SER A 80 7.73 8.97 18.87
CA SER A 80 6.67 9.85 19.36
C SER A 80 6.15 10.84 18.30
N ARG A 81 5.65 10.33 17.17
CA ARG A 81 4.70 11.08 16.34
C ARG A 81 3.55 10.15 16.02
N LYS A 82 2.41 10.44 16.64
CA LYS A 82 1.10 9.83 16.40
C LYS A 82 0.82 9.80 14.90
N PHE A 83 1.16 8.71 14.24
CA PHE A 83 0.54 8.32 12.99
C PHE A 83 -0.14 6.99 13.23
N THR A 84 -1.23 7.06 13.98
CA THR A 84 -2.14 5.95 14.25
C THR A 84 -3.07 5.68 13.08
N ASP A 85 -3.05 6.53 12.05
CA ASP A 85 -3.98 6.46 10.93
C ASP A 85 -3.22 6.39 9.60
N ILE A 86 -2.98 5.16 9.15
CA ILE A 86 -2.40 4.90 7.83
C ILE A 86 -3.26 5.51 6.71
N THR A 87 -4.57 5.63 6.93
CA THR A 87 -5.47 6.31 6.01
C THR A 87 -5.13 7.80 5.93
N GLN A 88 -4.75 8.43 7.05
CA GLN A 88 -4.33 9.84 7.06
C GLN A 88 -2.98 10.03 6.35
N ILE A 89 -2.01 9.12 6.53
CA ILE A 89 -0.74 9.15 5.78
C ILE A 89 -0.99 8.99 4.29
N VAL A 90 -1.81 8.02 3.89
CA VAL A 90 -2.15 7.77 2.48
C VAL A 90 -2.90 8.97 1.89
N LYS A 91 -3.87 9.53 2.61
CA LYS A 91 -4.57 10.77 2.24
C LYS A 91 -3.60 11.95 2.09
N ASP A 92 -2.58 12.05 2.94
CA ASP A 92 -1.60 13.14 2.91
C ASP A 92 -0.59 12.98 1.77
N ILE A 93 -0.10 11.77 1.54
CA ILE A 93 0.73 11.44 0.37
C ILE A 93 -0.06 11.74 -0.91
N PHE A 94 -1.31 11.29 -0.99
CA PHE A 94 -2.15 11.50 -2.16
C PHE A 94 -2.47 12.99 -2.36
N ARG A 95 -2.83 13.73 -1.30
CA ARG A 95 -3.04 15.19 -1.37
C ARG A 95 -1.78 15.92 -1.82
N ASN A 96 -0.61 15.54 -1.32
CA ASN A 96 0.65 16.18 -1.69
C ASN A 96 1.07 15.84 -3.13
N CYS A 97 0.85 14.61 -3.58
CA CYS A 97 1.06 14.21 -4.98
C CYS A 97 0.08 14.91 -5.94
N ALA A 98 -1.20 14.98 -5.59
CA ALA A 98 -2.22 15.66 -6.38
C ALA A 98 -1.96 17.17 -6.47
N LYS A 99 -1.53 17.82 -5.37
CA LYS A 99 -1.08 19.22 -5.38
C LYS A 99 0.09 19.44 -6.34
N LYS A 100 1.13 18.58 -6.28
CA LYS A 100 2.29 18.67 -7.18
C LYS A 100 1.92 18.48 -8.66
N LEU A 101 0.92 17.65 -8.97
CA LEU A 101 0.39 17.50 -10.33
C LEU A 101 -0.38 18.75 -10.80
N ALA A 102 -1.21 19.34 -9.94
CA ALA A 102 -1.95 20.57 -10.26
C ALA A 102 -1.04 21.78 -10.50
N THR A 103 0.06 21.92 -9.74
CA THR A 103 1.01 23.03 -9.93
C THR A 103 1.82 22.89 -11.23
N LYS A 104 2.10 21.66 -11.69
CA LYS A 104 2.78 21.42 -12.98
C LYS A 104 1.89 21.77 -14.19
N VAL A 105 0.58 21.55 -14.10
CA VAL A 105 -0.36 21.88 -15.19
C VAL A 105 -0.50 23.40 -15.36
N SER A 106 -0.53 24.17 -14.26
CA SER A 106 -0.60 25.64 -14.31
C SER A 106 0.63 26.32 -14.96
N LEU A 107 1.82 25.70 -14.88
CA LEU A 107 3.04 26.21 -15.49
C LEU A 107 3.18 25.84 -16.98
N ALA A 108 2.39 24.88 -17.46
CA ALA A 108 2.40 24.43 -18.86
C ALA A 108 1.36 25.14 -19.74
N THR A 109 0.51 26.00 -19.16
CA THR A 109 -0.58 26.72 -19.86
C THR A 109 -0.54 28.23 -19.67
N SER A 110 0.61 28.79 -19.31
CA SER A 110 0.83 30.24 -19.45
C SER A 110 1.25 30.51 -20.91
N PRO A 111 0.60 31.46 -21.62
CA PRO A 111 0.82 31.71 -23.04
C PRO A 111 2.24 32.22 -23.35
#